data_AF-A0A974SQI4-F1
#
_entry.id   AF-A0A974SQI4-F1
#
_cell.length_a   1.000
_cell.length_b   1.000
_cell.length_c   1.000
_cell.angle_alpha   90.00
_cell.angle_beta   90.00
_cell.angle_gamma   90.00
#
_symmetry.space_group_name_H-M   'P 1'
#
loop_
_entity.id
_entity.type
_entity.pdbx_description
1 polymer ?
#
loop_
_entity_poly.entity_id
_entity_poly.type
_entity_poly.pdbx_seq_one_letter_code
_entity_poly.pdbx_strand_id
1 'polypeptide(L)'
;MSAVGMAGDPVEVTRTIEVTVDDSMHFIPDHTTVKTGETVWLFAKNLGKVPHEKVIGWITEFTEHAESNMLTLKQRQRCGIVWKFAQAAR
;
A
#
# COMPACT_ATOMS: atom_id res chain seq x y z
N MET A 1 10.93 0.40 16.66
CA MET A 1 10.27 -0.58 17.55
C MET A 1 8.87 -0.76 17.00
N SER A 2 8.60 -1.99 16.55
CA SER A 2 7.33 -2.50 16.03
C SER A 2 7.02 -2.08 14.60
N ALA A 3 7.69 -2.71 13.64
CA ALA A 3 7.17 -2.86 12.28
C ALA A 3 5.69 -3.31 12.37
N VAL A 4 4.80 -2.57 11.73
CA VAL A 4 3.34 -2.81 11.78
C VAL A 4 2.96 -4.13 11.09
N GLY A 5 3.92 -4.76 10.40
CA GLY A 5 3.81 -6.10 9.84
C GLY A 5 5.12 -6.61 9.25
N MET A 6 5.00 -7.59 8.37
CA MET A 6 6.10 -8.16 7.58
C MET A 6 5.63 -8.47 6.17
N ALA A 7 6.57 -8.73 5.26
CA ALA A 7 6.25 -9.21 3.91
C ALA A 7 5.38 -10.48 4.04
N GLY A 8 4.20 -10.46 3.43
CA GLY A 8 3.26 -11.57 3.49
C GLY A 8 3.43 -12.51 2.30
N ASP A 9 2.94 -13.73 2.43
CA ASP A 9 2.88 -14.69 1.33
C ASP A 9 1.62 -14.41 0.48
N PRO A 10 1.73 -14.26 -0.86
CA PRO A 10 0.58 -14.14 -1.75
C PRO A 10 -0.49 -15.22 -1.58
N VAL A 11 -0.10 -16.44 -1.16
CA VAL A 11 -1.07 -17.54 -0.94
C VAL A 11 -1.88 -17.37 0.35
N GLU A 12 -1.38 -16.59 1.30
CA GLU A 12 -2.08 -16.28 2.57
C GLU A 12 -2.97 -15.03 2.44
N VAL A 13 -3.01 -14.38 1.28
CA VAL A 13 -3.82 -13.17 1.06
C VAL A 13 -5.29 -13.49 1.30
N THR A 14 -5.84 -12.86 2.33
CA THR A 14 -7.25 -12.97 2.70
C THR A 14 -8.09 -11.86 2.07
N ARG A 15 -7.46 -10.72 1.77
CA ARG A 15 -8.14 -9.53 1.24
C ARG A 15 -7.22 -8.72 0.34
N THR A 16 -7.79 -8.12 -0.69
CA THR A 16 -7.10 -7.14 -1.54
C THR A 16 -7.62 -5.74 -1.22
N ILE A 17 -6.72 -4.79 -1.04
CA ILE A 17 -7.01 -3.38 -0.79
C ILE A 17 -6.43 -2.60 -1.97
N GLU A 18 -7.30 -2.12 -2.86
CA GLU A 18 -6.90 -1.22 -3.95
C GLU A 18 -7.06 0.22 -3.47
N VAL A 19 -5.94 0.94 -3.42
CA VAL A 19 -5.88 2.38 -3.18
C VAL A 19 -5.67 3.06 -4.51
N THR A 20 -6.58 3.97 -4.83
CA THR A 20 -6.52 4.78 -6.03
C THR A 20 -6.05 6.18 -5.68
N VAL A 21 -5.23 6.77 -6.53
CA VAL A 21 -4.84 8.18 -6.46
C VAL A 21 -5.31 8.89 -7.72
N ASP A 22 -5.85 10.08 -7.55
CA ASP A 22 -6.29 10.96 -8.63
C ASP A 22 -5.42 12.23 -8.72
N ASP A 23 -5.67 13.06 -9.73
CA ASP A 23 -4.97 14.33 -9.93
C ASP A 23 -5.21 15.33 -8.77
N SER A 24 -6.18 15.06 -7.89
CA SER A 24 -6.44 15.82 -6.66
C SER A 24 -5.49 15.45 -5.52
N MET A 25 -4.56 14.51 -5.75
CA MET A 25 -3.63 13.99 -4.74
C MET A 25 -4.34 13.31 -3.55
N HIS A 26 -5.56 12.81 -3.78
CA HIS A 26 -6.35 12.13 -2.77
C HIS A 26 -6.27 10.62 -2.95
N PHE A 27 -6.01 9.91 -1.85
CA PHE A 27 -6.04 8.45 -1.81
C PHE A 27 -7.44 7.98 -1.45
N ILE A 28 -7.96 7.03 -2.22
CA ILE A 28 -9.26 6.43 -2.00
C ILE A 28 -9.10 4.91 -1.95
N PRO A 29 -9.50 4.24 -0.85
CA PRO A 29 -9.99 4.84 0.40
C PRO A 29 -8.90 5.61 1.17
N ASP A 30 -9.31 6.60 1.96
CA ASP A 30 -8.43 7.41 2.81
C ASP A 30 -8.00 6.67 4.09
N HIS A 31 -8.86 5.76 4.56
CA HIS A 31 -8.60 4.88 5.70
C HIS A 31 -8.99 3.44 5.39
N THR A 32 -8.18 2.48 5.86
CA THR A 32 -8.53 1.05 5.81
C THR A 32 -8.16 0.39 7.12
N THR A 33 -9.13 -0.27 7.75
CA THR A 33 -8.89 -1.06 8.96
C THR A 33 -8.44 -2.47 8.58
N VAL A 34 -7.37 -2.92 9.21
CA VAL A 34 -6.79 -4.27 9.09
C VAL A 34 -6.69 -4.94 10.44
N LYS A 35 -6.82 -6.26 10.47
CA LYS A 35 -6.74 -7.06 11.70
C LYS A 35 -5.33 -7.56 11.95
N THR A 36 -5.02 -7.81 13.22
CA THR A 36 -3.81 -8.53 13.63
C THR A 36 -3.76 -9.91 12.96
N GLY A 37 -2.63 -10.22 12.33
CA GLY A 37 -2.39 -11.46 11.60
C GLY A 37 -2.96 -11.50 10.17
N GLU A 38 -3.64 -10.44 9.73
CA GLU A 38 -4.25 -10.38 8.39
C GLU A 38 -3.18 -10.18 7.31
N THR A 39 -3.14 -11.08 6.33
CA THR A 39 -2.35 -10.88 5.11
C THR A 39 -3.24 -10.27 4.04
N VAL A 40 -2.84 -9.11 3.55
CA VAL A 40 -3.56 -8.37 2.53
C VAL A 40 -2.65 -8.03 1.36
N TRP A 41 -3.26 -7.96 0.18
CA TRP A 41 -2.59 -7.45 -1.00
C TRP A 41 -2.95 -5.97 -1.18
N LEU A 42 -1.98 -5.11 -0.93
CA LEU A 42 -2.11 -3.67 -1.12
C LEU A 42 -1.74 -3.34 -2.57
N PHE A 43 -2.67 -2.73 -3.31
CA PHE A 43 -2.39 -2.16 -4.62
C PHE A 43 -2.58 -0.66 -4.59
N ALA A 44 -1.76 0.00 -5.37
CA ALA A 44 -1.77 1.42 -5.60
C ALA A 44 -1.96 1.66 -7.10
N LYS A 45 -2.97 2.43 -7.48
CA LYS A 45 -3.32 2.68 -8.87
C LYS A 45 -3.48 4.17 -9.13
N ASN A 46 -2.78 4.66 -10.15
CA ASN A 46 -2.93 6.03 -10.61
C ASN A 46 -4.11 6.13 -11.60
N LEU A 47 -5.21 6.75 -11.16
CA LEU A 47 -6.36 7.10 -12.01
C LEU A 47 -6.22 8.48 -12.66
N GLY A 48 -5.32 9.32 -12.13
CA GLY A 48 -4.96 10.62 -12.67
C GLY A 48 -4.27 10.56 -14.03
N LYS A 49 -4.12 11.73 -14.64
CA LYS A 49 -3.29 11.96 -15.83
C LYS A 49 -1.86 12.32 -15.44
N VAL A 50 -1.65 12.82 -14.23
CA VAL A 50 -0.34 13.22 -13.74
C VAL A 50 0.39 12.01 -13.15
N PRO A 51 1.68 11.81 -13.44
CA PRO A 51 2.48 10.79 -12.78
C PRO A 51 2.58 11.08 -11.27
N HIS A 52 2.25 10.10 -10.42
CA HIS A 52 2.41 10.25 -8.97
C HIS A 52 3.64 9.48 -8.50
N GLU A 53 4.61 10.21 -7.94
CA GLU A 53 5.90 9.67 -7.50
C GLU A 53 5.86 9.06 -6.09
N LYS A 54 4.87 9.43 -5.28
CA LYS A 54 4.87 9.17 -3.83
C LYS A 54 3.84 8.14 -3.35
N VAL A 55 3.23 7.37 -4.24
CA VAL A 55 2.14 6.45 -3.86
C VAL A 55 2.63 5.32 -2.95
N ILE A 56 3.92 5.00 -3.02
CA ILE A 56 4.54 3.93 -2.22
C ILE A 56 4.87 4.40 -0.79
N GLY A 57 4.91 5.71 -0.51
CA GLY A 57 5.21 6.27 0.80
C GLY A 57 4.38 5.67 1.94
N TRP A 58 3.07 5.49 1.70
CA TRP A 58 2.11 4.95 2.67
C TRP A 58 2.35 3.48 3.01
N ILE A 59 2.76 2.69 2.02
CA ILE A 59 3.08 1.27 2.22
C ILE A 59 4.43 1.14 2.92
N THR A 60 5.38 2.01 2.58
CA THR A 60 6.74 1.98 3.12
C THR A 60 6.84 2.51 4.53
N GLU A 61 5.91 3.37 4.99
CA GLU A 61 5.82 3.78 6.40
C GLU A 61 5.57 2.59 7.34
N PHE A 62 4.98 1.48 6.84
CA PHE A 62 4.80 0.25 7.63
C PHE A 62 6.05 -0.63 7.72
N THR A 63 7.03 -0.42 6.85
CA THR A 63 8.35 -1.06 6.88
C THR A 63 9.36 -0.05 7.43
N GLU A 64 9.83 -0.21 8.68
CA GLU A 64 10.95 0.59 9.26
C GLU A 64 12.28 0.54 8.42
N HIS A 65 12.26 -0.06 7.22
CA HIS A 65 13.40 -0.26 6.33
C HIS A 65 13.03 -0.41 4.84
N ALA A 66 12.13 0.42 4.30
CA ALA A 66 12.03 0.53 2.84
C ALA A 66 12.92 1.67 2.35
N GLU A 67 14.21 1.37 2.24
CA GLU A 67 15.15 2.23 1.52
C GLU A 67 14.60 2.54 0.13
N SER A 68 14.38 3.83 -0.15
CA SER A 68 14.44 4.41 -1.48
C SER A 68 13.59 3.78 -2.60
N ASN A 69 12.31 3.51 -2.36
CA ASN A 69 11.38 3.14 -3.44
C ASN A 69 10.53 4.34 -3.90
N MET A 70 11.18 5.31 -4.55
CA MET A 70 10.52 6.30 -5.42
C MET A 70 10.03 5.59 -6.70
N LEU A 71 8.86 4.95 -6.61
CA LEU A 71 8.22 4.32 -7.76
C LEU A 71 7.19 5.29 -8.34
N THR A 72 7.54 5.90 -9.47
CA THR A 72 6.61 6.71 -10.26
C THR A 72 5.53 5.82 -10.87
N LEU A 73 4.28 6.03 -10.45
CA LEU A 73 3.12 5.44 -11.12
C LEU A 73 2.68 6.36 -12.25
N LYS A 74 2.88 5.91 -13.49
CA LYS A 74 2.30 6.55 -14.67
C LYS A 74 0.78 6.38 -14.68
N GLN A 75 0.08 7.20 -15.47
CA GLN A 75 -1.36 7.06 -15.67
C GLN A 75 -1.74 5.61 -15.99
N ARG A 76 -2.75 5.08 -15.27
CA ARG A 76 -3.27 3.70 -15.37
C ARG A 76 -2.29 2.60 -14.95
N GLN A 77 -1.12 2.96 -14.42
CA GLN A 77 -0.20 1.99 -13.83
C GLN A 77 -0.69 1.60 -12.44
N ARG A 78 -0.46 0.32 -12.10
CA ARG A 78 -0.64 -0.19 -10.74
C ARG A 78 0.63 -0.86 -10.24
N CYS A 79 0.95 -0.67 -8.97
CA CYS A 79 1.93 -1.46 -8.25
C CYS A 79 1.26 -2.04 -6.99
N GLY A 80 1.82 -3.09 -6.42
CA GLY A 80 1.28 -3.62 -5.17
C GLY A 80 2.26 -4.53 -4.46
N ILE A 81 2.03 -4.69 -3.16
CA ILE A 81 2.79 -5.59 -2.30
C ILE A 81 1.85 -6.48 -1.49
N VAL A 82 2.34 -7.63 -1.09
CA VAL A 82 1.66 -8.47 -0.11
C VAL A 82 2.24 -8.21 1.27
N TRP A 83 1.39 -7.87 2.22
CA TRP A 83 1.78 -7.48 3.57
C TRP A 83 0.96 -8.23 4.61
N LYS A 84 1.63 -8.80 5.60
CA LYS A 84 1.02 -9.44 6.76
C LYS A 84 1.11 -8.52 7.96
N PHE A 85 -0.03 -8.01 8.40
CA PHE A 85 -0.12 -7.10 9.53
C PHE A 85 0.10 -7.85 10.84
N ALA A 86 1.14 -7.48 11.58
CA ALA A 86 1.48 -8.10 12.87
C ALA A 86 0.67 -7.48 14.03
N GLN A 87 0.05 -6.32 13.80
CA GLN A 87 -0.82 -5.62 14.74
C GLN A 87 -1.98 -4.99 13.97
N ALA A 88 -3.12 -4.79 14.64
CA ALA A 88 -4.25 -4.09 14.06
C ALA A 88 -3.89 -2.62 13.81
N ALA A 89 -4.27 -2.11 12.64
CA ALA A 89 -4.07 -0.71 12.25
C ALA A 89 -5.37 -0.13 11.70
N ARG A 90 -5.58 1.18 11.91
CA ARG A 90 -6.77 1.93 11.49
C ARG A 90 -6.37 3.17 10.70
#